data_AF-A0A953AF73-F1
#
_entry.id   AF-A0A953AF73-F1
#
_cell.length_a   1.000
_cell.length_b   1.000
_cell.length_c   1.000
_cell.angle_alpha   90.00
_cell.angle_beta   90.00
_cell.angle_gamma   90.00
#
_symmetry.space_group_name_H-M   'P 1'
#
loop_
_entity.id
_entity.type
_entity.pdbx_description
1 polymer ?
#
loop_
_entity_poly.entity_id
_entity_poly.type
_entity_poly.pdbx_seq_one_letter_code
_entity_poly.pdbx_strand_id
1 'polypeptide(L)'
;MRLLLDELYSKEIAEGLRARGHDVVSVKERPELEGLRDEQLFRLMAAERRAIVTENWSDFNRLVRWAADEGLTHYGVVFSSRRKLPRSRETIGLSVRVLDDFLTRHRADDALLDSSCWTPDRPGEEGAPARPPLWPGRRGVRRSMVAPKFRGCASCAARIDELRARDASDGRRSRRSRS
;
A
#
# COMPACT_ATOMS: atom_id res chain seq x y z
N MET A 1 -6.64 8.23 -7.42
CA MET A 1 -5.83 7.35 -6.55
C MET A 1 -4.38 7.38 -7.00
N ARG A 2 -3.47 7.46 -6.03
CA ARG A 2 -2.02 7.36 -6.22
C ARG A 2 -1.52 6.03 -5.64
N LEU A 3 -0.59 5.35 -6.30
CA LEU A 3 -0.03 4.08 -5.80
C LEU A 3 1.43 4.18 -5.41
N LEU A 4 1.80 3.40 -4.41
CA LEU A 4 3.15 3.04 -4.04
C LEU A 4 3.33 1.53 -4.24
N LEU A 5 4.29 1.10 -5.04
CA LEU A 5 4.64 -0.31 -5.21
C LEU A 5 5.71 -0.69 -4.19
N ASP A 6 5.46 -1.76 -3.45
CA ASP A 6 6.38 -2.33 -2.47
C ASP A 6 7.71 -2.79 -3.11
N GLU A 7 8.75 -2.98 -2.29
CA GLU A 7 10.12 -3.33 -2.70
C GLU A 7 10.21 -4.64 -3.49
N LEU A 8 9.17 -5.48 -3.44
CA LEU A 8 9.12 -6.73 -4.16
C LEU A 8 8.77 -6.55 -5.65
N TYR A 9 8.24 -5.40 -6.04
CA TYR A 9 7.84 -5.10 -7.41
C TYR A 9 8.98 -4.52 -8.25
N SER A 10 8.93 -4.73 -9.56
CA SER A 10 9.85 -4.05 -10.49
C SER A 10 9.41 -2.61 -10.70
N LYS A 11 10.37 -1.68 -10.75
CA LYS A 11 10.12 -0.28 -11.14
C LYS A 11 9.54 -0.15 -12.54
N GLU A 12 9.81 -1.12 -13.43
CA GLU A 12 9.26 -1.19 -14.79
C GLU A 12 7.71 -1.24 -14.77
N ILE A 13 7.09 -1.73 -13.68
CA ILE A 13 5.64 -1.70 -13.50
C ILE A 13 5.16 -0.26 -13.25
N ALA A 14 5.85 0.50 -12.38
CA ALA A 14 5.52 1.90 -12.13
C ALA A 14 5.69 2.74 -13.41
N GLU A 15 6.78 2.53 -14.14
CA GLU A 15 7.03 3.18 -15.44
C GLU A 15 5.88 2.89 -16.44
N GLY A 16 5.49 1.62 -16.57
CA GLY A 16 4.41 1.21 -17.48
C GLY A 16 3.03 1.76 -17.12
N LEU A 17 2.76 1.99 -15.82
CA LEU A 17 1.52 2.61 -15.33
C LEU A 17 1.55 4.13 -15.50
N ARG A 18 2.70 4.79 -15.26
CA ARG A 18 2.87 6.22 -15.52
C ARG A 18 2.71 6.57 -17.01
N ALA A 19 3.21 5.71 -17.90
CA ALA A 19 2.98 5.84 -19.35
C ALA A 19 1.50 5.80 -19.74
N ARG A 20 0.63 5.21 -18.89
CA ARG A 20 -0.83 5.15 -19.05
C ARG A 20 -1.57 6.27 -18.32
N GLY A 21 -0.85 7.21 -17.71
CA GLY A 21 -1.43 8.39 -17.05
C GLY A 21 -1.72 8.23 -15.56
N HIS A 22 -1.30 7.14 -14.93
CA HIS A 22 -1.49 6.92 -13.49
C HIS A 22 -0.34 7.51 -12.65
N ASP A 23 -0.63 7.95 -11.42
CA ASP A 23 0.40 8.37 -10.45
C ASP A 23 0.86 7.16 -9.63
N VAL A 24 1.95 6.54 -10.07
CA VAL A 24 2.54 5.36 -9.43
C VAL A 24 4.03 5.58 -9.20
N VAL A 25 4.45 5.27 -7.97
CA VAL A 25 5.86 5.29 -7.55
C VAL A 25 6.23 3.91 -7.04
N SER A 26 7.43 3.43 -7.36
CA SER A 26 7.98 2.21 -6.76
C SER A 26 8.97 2.56 -5.64
N VAL A 27 8.95 1.80 -4.54
CA VAL A 27 9.96 1.92 -3.46
C VAL A 27 11.39 1.85 -4.01
N LYS A 28 11.64 1.00 -5.03
CA LYS A 28 12.95 0.91 -5.71
C LYS A 28 13.41 2.16 -6.45
N GLU A 29 12.53 3.11 -6.72
CA GLU A 29 12.88 4.38 -7.37
C GLU A 29 13.33 5.44 -6.36
N ARG A 30 13.12 5.17 -5.06
CA ARG A 30 13.38 6.10 -3.96
C ARG A 30 14.37 5.47 -2.99
N PRO A 31 15.68 5.74 -3.15
CA PRO A 31 16.71 5.20 -2.26
C PRO A 31 16.46 5.51 -0.78
N GLU A 32 15.76 6.61 -0.49
CA GLU A 32 15.36 6.96 0.87
C GLU A 32 14.35 6.02 1.55
N LEU A 33 13.63 5.20 0.76
CA LEU A 33 12.64 4.23 1.22
C LEU A 33 13.26 2.85 1.43
N GLU A 34 14.45 2.64 0.88
CA GLU A 34 15.19 1.40 1.02
C GLU A 34 15.54 1.17 2.51
N GLY A 35 15.20 -0.01 3.02
CA GLY A 35 15.42 -0.39 4.42
C GLY A 35 14.45 0.26 5.43
N LEU A 36 13.43 0.99 4.99
CA LEU A 36 12.34 1.38 5.89
C LEU A 36 11.57 0.16 6.35
N ARG A 37 11.18 0.14 7.64
CA ARG A 37 10.28 -0.89 8.17
C ARG A 37 8.86 -0.67 7.66
N ASP A 38 8.09 -1.74 7.58
CA ASP A 38 6.68 -1.72 7.13
C ASP A 38 5.84 -0.63 7.83
N GLU A 39 6.03 -0.41 9.13
CA GLU A 39 5.37 0.65 9.89
C GLU A 39 5.69 2.06 9.37
N GLN A 40 6.96 2.31 9.02
CA GLN A 40 7.41 3.61 8.52
C GLN A 40 6.87 3.82 7.11
N LEU A 41 6.87 2.76 6.29
CA LEU A 41 6.29 2.76 4.96
C LEU A 41 4.78 2.99 5.00
N PHE A 42 4.07 2.37 5.95
CA PHE A 42 2.63 2.52 6.17
C PHE A 42 2.23 3.94 6.58
N ARG A 43 3.01 4.58 7.45
CA ARG A 43 2.79 5.99 7.80
C ARG A 43 3.13 6.93 6.64
N LEU A 44 4.16 6.60 5.86
CA LEU A 44 4.56 7.37 4.68
C LEU A 44 3.50 7.33 3.57
N MET A 45 2.91 6.17 3.27
CA MET A 45 1.86 6.08 2.27
C MET A 45 0.62 6.89 2.67
N ALA A 46 0.25 6.89 3.96
CA ALA A 46 -0.85 7.71 4.47
C ALA A 46 -0.54 9.20 4.36
N ALA A 47 0.69 9.58 4.74
CA ALA A 47 1.27 10.90 4.59
C ALA A 47 1.22 11.45 3.15
N GLU A 48 1.58 10.61 2.17
CA GLU A 48 1.65 10.98 0.75
C GLU A 48 0.32 10.80 0.01
N ARG A 49 -0.73 10.37 0.72
CA ARG A 49 -2.04 10.07 0.16
C ARG A 49 -1.99 9.01 -0.95
N ARG A 50 -1.20 7.96 -0.71
CA ARG A 50 -0.97 6.85 -1.62
C ARG A 50 -1.50 5.55 -1.02
N ALA A 51 -2.10 4.71 -1.85
CA ALA A 51 -2.35 3.32 -1.51
C ALA A 51 -1.09 2.48 -1.81
N ILE A 52 -0.79 1.47 -1.00
CA ILE A 52 0.36 0.58 -1.24
C ILE A 52 -0.08 -0.73 -1.89
N VAL A 53 0.69 -1.23 -2.85
CA VAL A 53 0.53 -2.58 -3.42
C VAL A 53 1.60 -3.49 -2.83
N THR A 54 1.21 -4.53 -2.09
CA THR A 54 2.14 -5.44 -1.40
C THR A 54 1.69 -6.91 -1.42
N GLU A 55 2.67 -7.81 -1.44
CA GLU A 55 2.47 -9.26 -1.19
C GLU A 55 2.47 -9.59 0.32
N ASN A 56 2.94 -8.68 1.18
CA ASN A 56 3.08 -8.91 2.61
C ASN A 56 1.74 -8.72 3.34
N TRP A 57 0.82 -9.66 3.15
CA TRP A 57 -0.50 -9.61 3.78
C TRP A 57 -0.42 -9.61 5.32
N SER A 58 0.44 -10.44 5.92
CA SER A 58 0.47 -10.64 7.37
C SER A 58 0.77 -9.35 8.12
N ASP A 59 1.82 -8.64 7.71
CA ASP A 59 2.30 -7.47 8.44
C ASP A 59 1.44 -6.24 8.14
N PHE A 60 1.07 -6.01 6.87
CA PHE A 60 0.20 -4.89 6.51
C PHE A 60 -1.23 -5.05 7.03
N ASN A 61 -1.81 -6.26 7.05
CA ASN A 61 -3.13 -6.47 7.67
C ASN A 61 -3.08 -6.22 9.18
N ARG A 62 -1.94 -6.47 9.85
CA ARG A 62 -1.75 -6.10 11.24
C ARG A 62 -1.70 -4.57 11.41
N LEU A 63 -1.03 -3.87 10.51
CA LEU A 63 -0.96 -2.40 10.52
C LEU A 63 -2.30 -1.73 10.23
N VAL A 64 -3.09 -2.27 9.28
CA VAL A 64 -4.46 -1.80 9.01
C VAL A 64 -5.34 -1.92 10.25
N ARG A 65 -5.30 -3.08 10.94
CA ARG A 65 -6.06 -3.27 12.19
C ARG A 65 -5.60 -2.34 13.29
N TRP A 66 -4.28 -2.20 13.46
CA TRP A 66 -3.72 -1.26 14.43
C TRP A 66 -4.14 0.19 14.13
N ALA A 67 -4.14 0.59 12.86
CA ALA A 67 -4.57 1.93 12.46
C ALA A 67 -6.06 2.16 12.78
N ALA A 68 -6.92 1.17 12.53
CA ALA A 68 -8.33 1.23 12.91
C ALA A 68 -8.53 1.35 14.44
N ASP A 69 -7.77 0.59 15.23
CA ASP A 69 -7.83 0.63 16.69
C ASP A 69 -7.38 2.00 17.25
N GLU A 70 -6.39 2.65 16.61
CA GLU A 70 -5.84 3.95 17.01
C GLU A 70 -6.54 5.15 16.34
N GLY A 71 -7.52 4.92 15.46
CA GLY A 71 -8.18 5.98 14.68
C GLY A 71 -7.26 6.70 13.69
N LEU A 72 -6.23 6.02 13.20
CA LEU A 72 -5.28 6.55 12.21
C LEU A 72 -5.77 6.29 10.80
N THR A 73 -5.82 7.35 9.99
CA THR A 73 -6.26 7.27 8.60
C THR A 73 -5.15 6.76 7.68
N HIS A 74 -5.51 5.92 6.70
CA HIS A 74 -4.63 5.50 5.62
C HIS A 74 -5.35 5.49 4.27
N TYR A 75 -4.60 5.64 3.17
CA TYR A 75 -5.16 5.76 1.82
C TYR A 75 -5.34 4.41 1.10
N GLY A 76 -5.10 3.31 1.81
CA GLY A 76 -5.55 1.98 1.40
C GLY A 76 -4.43 0.99 1.12
N VAL A 77 -4.69 -0.28 1.42
CA VAL A 77 -3.73 -1.37 1.15
C VAL A 77 -4.31 -2.30 0.09
N VAL A 78 -3.57 -2.44 -1.01
CA VAL A 78 -3.90 -3.31 -2.11
C VAL A 78 -3.05 -4.57 -2.01
N PHE A 79 -3.67 -5.66 -1.56
CA PHE A 79 -3.01 -6.95 -1.50
C PHE A 79 -2.96 -7.60 -2.87
N SER A 80 -1.83 -8.21 -3.15
CA SER A 80 -1.59 -9.01 -4.34
C SER A 80 -1.22 -10.44 -3.94
N SER A 81 -1.29 -11.35 -4.89
CA SER A 81 -0.86 -12.74 -4.68
C SER A 81 0.23 -13.08 -5.69
N ARG A 82 1.34 -13.65 -5.20
CA ARG A 82 2.41 -14.21 -6.05
C ARG A 82 1.89 -15.21 -7.08
N ARG A 83 0.76 -15.88 -6.80
CA ARG A 83 0.13 -16.83 -7.74
C ARG A 83 -0.57 -16.11 -8.91
N LYS A 84 -1.18 -14.96 -8.66
CA LYS A 84 -1.93 -14.19 -9.67
C LYS A 84 -1.05 -13.17 -10.39
N LEU A 85 -0.05 -12.63 -9.70
CA LEU A 85 0.95 -11.69 -10.20
C LEU A 85 2.34 -12.20 -9.82
N PRO A 86 2.87 -13.21 -10.54
CA PRO A 86 4.22 -13.69 -10.30
C PRO A 86 5.24 -12.57 -10.45
N ARG A 87 6.33 -12.61 -9.68
CA ARG A 87 7.44 -11.66 -9.74
C ARG A 87 8.47 -12.09 -10.78
N SER A 88 8.08 -12.14 -12.06
CA SER A 88 9.01 -12.35 -13.18
C SER A 88 8.99 -11.15 -14.13
N ARG A 89 10.03 -11.01 -14.96
CA ARG A 89 10.08 -9.92 -15.95
C ARG A 89 8.99 -10.07 -17.01
N GLU A 90 8.66 -11.32 -17.36
CA GLU A 90 7.61 -11.65 -18.34
C GLU A 90 6.22 -11.26 -17.87
N THR A 91 5.98 -11.24 -16.55
CA THR A 91 4.68 -10.88 -15.96
C THR A 91 4.54 -9.40 -15.64
N ILE A 92 5.55 -8.56 -15.89
CA ILE A 92 5.46 -7.10 -15.73
C ILE A 92 4.28 -6.55 -16.54
N GLY A 93 4.15 -6.97 -17.80
CA GLY A 93 3.05 -6.53 -18.65
C GLY A 93 1.68 -6.95 -18.11
N LEU A 94 1.57 -8.10 -17.44
CA LEU A 94 0.34 -8.54 -16.77
C LEU A 94 0.04 -7.66 -15.55
N SER A 95 1.05 -7.41 -14.70
CA SER A 95 0.91 -6.53 -13.53
C SER A 95 0.48 -5.12 -13.92
N VAL A 96 1.07 -4.56 -14.98
CA VAL A 96 0.67 -3.25 -15.52
C VAL A 96 -0.79 -3.29 -15.96
N ARG A 97 -1.24 -4.29 -16.72
CA ARG A 97 -2.64 -4.40 -17.16
C ARG A 97 -3.62 -4.51 -15.99
N VAL A 98 -3.33 -5.36 -15.01
CA VAL A 98 -4.22 -5.60 -13.86
C VAL A 98 -4.32 -4.34 -12.99
N LEU A 99 -3.20 -3.67 -12.73
CA LEU A 99 -3.18 -2.44 -11.93
C LEU A 99 -3.76 -1.24 -12.68
N ASP A 100 -3.58 -1.16 -14.00
CA ASP A 100 -4.20 -0.15 -14.87
C ASP A 100 -5.73 -0.23 -14.82
N ASP A 101 -6.26 -1.45 -14.96
CA ASP A 101 -7.69 -1.73 -14.88
C ASP A 101 -8.24 -1.42 -13.48
N PHE A 102 -7.48 -1.78 -12.43
CA PHE A 102 -7.81 -1.44 -11.04
C PHE A 102 -7.87 0.08 -10.82
N LEU A 103 -6.84 0.82 -11.24
CA LEU A 103 -6.78 2.28 -11.09
C LEU A 103 -7.82 3.01 -11.93
N THR A 104 -8.19 2.44 -13.08
CA THR A 104 -9.24 2.98 -13.95
C THR A 104 -10.62 2.91 -13.30
N ARG A 105 -10.88 1.88 -12.48
CA ARG A 105 -12.10 1.76 -11.65
C ARG A 105 -12.05 2.64 -10.40
N HIS A 106 -10.87 2.73 -9.78
CA HIS A 106 -10.66 3.42 -8.50
C HIS A 106 -9.97 4.78 -8.69
N ARG A 107 -10.68 5.72 -9.32
CA ARG A 107 -10.10 7.02 -9.71
C ARG A 107 -9.99 8.03 -8.56
N ALA A 108 -10.89 7.98 -7.59
CA ALA A 108 -10.86 8.89 -6.44
C ALA A 108 -9.58 8.69 -5.61
N ASP A 109 -9.04 9.73 -5.00
CA ASP A 109 -7.80 9.61 -4.21
C ASP A 109 -8.00 8.86 -2.90
N ASP A 110 -9.21 8.92 -2.37
CA ASP A 110 -9.72 8.28 -1.16
C ASP A 110 -10.53 7.01 -1.46
N ALA A 111 -10.43 6.46 -2.69
CA ALA A 111 -11.18 5.27 -3.10
C ALA A 111 -11.00 4.06 -2.16
N LEU A 112 -9.87 3.98 -1.45
CA LEU A 112 -9.56 2.94 -0.47
C LEU A 112 -9.27 3.51 0.93
N LEU A 113 -9.84 4.66 1.27
CA LEU A 113 -9.66 5.26 2.59
C LEU A 113 -10.04 4.26 3.69
N ASP A 114 -9.12 4.05 4.63
CA ASP A 114 -9.26 3.16 5.79
C ASP A 114 -9.71 1.72 5.45
N SER A 115 -9.46 1.30 4.21
CA SER A 115 -9.83 -0.02 3.71
C SER A 115 -8.66 -0.74 3.04
N SER A 116 -8.87 -2.02 2.79
CA SER A 116 -7.92 -2.86 2.06
C SER A 116 -8.67 -3.76 1.10
N CYS A 117 -8.06 -4.06 -0.04
CA CYS A 117 -8.66 -4.87 -1.09
C CYS A 117 -7.64 -5.86 -1.67
N TRP A 118 -8.12 -6.81 -2.47
CA TRP A 118 -7.27 -7.78 -3.17
C TRP A 118 -7.30 -7.53 -4.68
N THR A 119 -6.17 -7.76 -5.35
CA THR A 119 -6.08 -7.72 -6.82
C THR A 119 -5.96 -9.12 -7.43
N PRO A 120 -6.57 -9.37 -8.61
CA PRO A 120 -7.54 -8.51 -9.29
C PRO A 120 -8.85 -8.43 -8.48
N ASP A 121 -9.38 -7.22 -8.38
CA ASP A 121 -10.68 -6.91 -7.79
C ASP A 121 -11.75 -7.34 -8.80
N ARG A 122 -12.31 -8.53 -8.62
CA ARG A 122 -13.39 -9.01 -9.51
C ARG A 122 -14.70 -8.35 -9.07
N PRO A 123 -15.45 -7.68 -9.95
CA PRO A 123 -16.81 -7.30 -9.63
C PRO A 123 -17.63 -8.59 -9.39
N GLY A 124 -18.03 -8.84 -8.13
CA GLY A 124 -18.76 -10.03 -7.70
C GLY A 124 -18.20 -10.77 -6.47
N GLU A 125 -17.00 -10.42 -5.98
CA GLU A 125 -16.50 -10.83 -4.65
C GLU A 125 -16.49 -9.65 -3.65
N GLU A 126 -17.39 -8.70 -3.84
CA GLU A 126 -17.62 -7.62 -2.88
C GLU A 126 -18.43 -8.18 -1.70
N GLY A 127 -17.79 -8.32 -0.53
CA GLY A 127 -18.50 -8.48 0.74
C GLY A 127 -18.57 -9.87 1.40
N ALA A 128 -17.72 -10.84 1.04
CA ALA A 128 -17.49 -11.96 1.97
C ALA A 128 -16.40 -11.53 2.99
N PRO A 129 -16.70 -11.27 4.27
CA PRO A 129 -15.62 -11.29 5.26
C PRO A 129 -14.93 -12.63 5.08
N ALA A 130 -13.60 -12.62 4.92
CA ALA A 130 -12.82 -13.85 4.98
C ALA A 130 -13.34 -14.60 6.20
N ARG A 131 -14.05 -15.72 5.99
CA ARG A 131 -14.50 -16.58 7.08
C ARG A 131 -13.24 -16.80 7.90
N PRO A 132 -13.18 -16.36 9.17
CA PRO A 132 -12.02 -16.69 9.97
C PRO A 132 -11.89 -18.21 9.90
N PRO A 133 -10.70 -18.77 9.69
CA PRO A 133 -10.54 -20.22 9.75
C PRO A 133 -11.22 -20.68 11.03
N LEU A 134 -12.14 -21.64 10.91
CA LEU A 134 -12.86 -22.23 12.04
C LEU A 134 -11.79 -22.79 12.97
N TRP A 135 -11.41 -21.98 13.97
CA TRP A 135 -10.47 -22.41 15.00
C TRP A 135 -11.27 -23.28 15.97
N PRO A 136 -10.97 -24.58 16.10
CA PRO A 136 -11.61 -25.37 17.13
C PRO A 136 -11.13 -24.84 18.50
N GLY A 137 -12.07 -24.34 19.29
CA GLY A 137 -11.92 -24.14 20.73
C GLY A 137 -11.35 -22.80 21.18
N ARG A 138 -12.23 -21.84 21.51
CA ARG A 138 -11.94 -20.90 22.59
C ARG A 138 -12.48 -21.48 23.90
N ARG A 139 -11.57 -21.84 24.81
CA ARG A 139 -11.81 -21.67 26.25
C ARG A 139 -10.90 -20.54 26.71
N GLY A 140 -11.48 -19.65 27.51
CA GLY A 140 -11.00 -18.31 27.78
C GLY A 140 -9.53 -18.21 28.14
N VAL A 141 -8.86 -17.23 27.56
CA VAL A 141 -7.60 -16.69 28.07
C VAL A 141 -7.79 -15.19 28.22
N ARG A 142 -7.45 -14.72 29.42
CA ARG A 142 -7.55 -13.32 29.86
C ARG A 142 -6.86 -12.40 28.84
N ARG A 143 -7.47 -11.23 28.61
CA ARG A 143 -6.86 -10.10 27.91
C ARG A 143 -5.44 -9.87 28.46
N SER A 144 -4.43 -10.26 27.70
CA SER A 144 -3.09 -9.73 27.89
C SER A 144 -3.01 -8.50 27.00
N MET A 145 -3.11 -7.32 27.64
CA MET A 145 -2.73 -6.04 27.05
C MET A 145 -1.22 -6.08 26.81
N VAL A 146 -0.79 -6.70 25.72
CA VAL A 146 0.49 -6.36 25.12
C VAL A 146 0.12 -5.56 23.89
N ALA A 147 0.01 -4.24 24.07
CA ALA A 147 0.06 -3.32 22.96
C ALA A 147 1.28 -3.72 22.11
N PRO A 148 1.16 -3.94 20.80
CA PRO A 148 2.34 -4.08 19.96
C PRO A 148 3.25 -2.88 20.25
N LYS A 149 4.56 -3.12 20.34
CA LYS A 149 5.56 -2.07 20.60
C LYS A 149 5.70 -1.11 19.40
N PHE A 150 4.60 -0.57 18.89
CA PHE A 150 4.55 0.50 17.90
C PHE A 150 4.72 1.87 18.61
N ARG A 151 5.70 1.99 19.51
CA ARG A 151 6.07 3.31 20.01
C ARG A 151 6.72 4.06 18.86
N GLY A 152 5.99 5.02 18.31
CA GLY A 152 6.49 5.94 17.31
C GLY A 152 7.78 6.57 17.80
N CYS A 153 8.91 6.19 17.20
CA CYS A 153 10.17 6.84 17.45
C CYS A 153 10.08 8.26 16.86
N ALA A 154 10.49 9.30 17.59
CA ALA A 154 10.52 10.67 17.08
C ALA A 154 11.36 10.79 15.78
N SER A 155 12.33 9.89 15.60
CA SER A 155 13.11 9.74 14.37
C SER A 155 12.27 9.32 13.16
N CYS A 156 11.19 8.56 13.35
CA CYS A 156 10.29 8.16 12.26
C CYS A 156 9.47 9.35 11.74
N ALA A 157 8.98 10.23 12.63
CA ALA A 157 8.14 11.36 12.23
C ALA A 157 8.94 12.41 11.44
N ALA A 158 10.11 12.81 11.93
CA ALA A 158 10.98 13.77 11.25
C ALA A 158 11.44 13.27 9.87
N ARG A 159 11.76 11.98 9.76
CA ARG A 159 12.10 11.34 8.48
C ARG A 159 10.91 11.37 7.51
N ILE A 160 9.69 11.07 7.97
CA ILE A 160 8.48 11.11 7.13
C ILE A 160 8.19 12.54 6.64
N ASP A 161 8.34 13.55 7.50
CA ASP A 161 8.12 14.95 7.11
C ASP A 161 9.14 15.44 6.08
N GLU A 162 10.40 15.03 6.18
CA GLU A 162 11.42 15.31 5.16
C GLU A 162 11.07 14.66 3.81
N LEU A 163 10.56 13.43 3.83
CA LEU A 163 10.14 12.71 2.63
C LEU A 163 8.90 13.32 1.97
N ARG A 164 7.93 13.77 2.79
CA ARG A 164 6.75 14.52 2.31
C ARG A 164 7.16 15.79 1.54
N ALA A 165 8.11 16.55 2.06
CA ALA A 165 8.56 17.80 1.43
C ALA A 165 9.21 17.55 0.06
N ARG A 166 9.86 16.39 -0.12
CA ARG A 166 10.48 15.97 -1.39
C ARG A 166 9.45 15.52 -2.42
N ASP A 167 8.48 14.66 -2.07
CA ASP A 167 7.41 14.24 -3.01
C ASP A 167 6.58 15.45 -3.49
N ALA A 168 6.28 16.41 -2.60
CA ALA A 168 5.60 17.65 -2.96
C ALA A 168 6.40 18.53 -3.95
N SER A 169 7.72 18.42 -3.95
CA SER A 169 8.61 19.15 -4.86
C SER A 169 8.70 18.46 -6.23
N ASP A 170 8.77 17.13 -6.26
CA ASP A 170 8.78 16.34 -7.50
C ASP A 170 7.42 16.36 -8.22
N GLY A 171 6.32 16.35 -7.46
CA GLY A 171 4.97 16.53 -8.00
C GLY A 171 4.73 17.90 -8.65
N ARG A 172 5.39 18.96 -8.17
CA ARG A 172 5.38 20.28 -8.84
C ARG A 172 6.20 20.29 -10.13
N ARG A 173 7.30 19.53 -10.17
CA ARG A 173 8.19 19.43 -11.33
C ARG A 173 7.54 18.65 -12.48
N SER A 174 6.79 17.57 -12.18
CA SER A 174 6.06 16.78 -13.20
C SER A 174 4.85 17.48 -13.79
N ARG A 175 4.21 18.41 -13.06
CA ARG A 175 3.09 19.22 -13.57
C ARG A 175 3.56 20.36 -14.49
N ARG A 176 4.76 20.91 -14.28
CA ARG A 176 5.32 22.00 -15.12
C ARG A 176 5.83 21.52 -16.47
N SER A 177 6.18 20.24 -16.63
CA SER A 177 6.59 19.66 -17.92
C SER A 177 5.42 19.22 -18.82
N ARG A 178 4.17 19.49 -18.41
CA ARG A 178 2.94 19.27 -19.19
C ARG A 178 2.30 20.58 -19.69
N SER A 179 3.04 21.68 -19.73
CA SER A 179 2.58 22.97 -20.26
C SER A 179 3.28 23.31 -21.56
#